data_AF-A0A1G7ESF2-F1
#
_entry.id   AF-A0A1G7ESF2-F1
#
_cell.length_a   1.000
_cell.length_b   1.000
_cell.length_c   1.000
_cell.angle_alpha   90.00
_cell.angle_beta   90.00
_cell.angle_gamma   90.00
#
_symmetry.space_group_name_H-M   'P 1'
#
loop_
_entity.id
_entity.type
_entity.pdbx_description
1 polymer ?
#
loop_
_entity_poly.entity_id
_entity_poly.type
_entity_poly.pdbx_seq_one_letter_code
_entity_poly.pdbx_strand_id
1 'polypeptide(L)'
;MRHRVKLAVMAAALLSVAGCDSADIGRAAVEAPTLAANKPGLARRAVAALPGTAPLPPMRWDGRQNSAEWTRATLAALDAEGAVLMSRVPSDVMEFCPAYERQSAENRRAFWAGLLSALARHESSHNPKASGAGGRYLGLMQISPRTAKGYGCAAGALLDPRANMACAVRIAAKQVARDNAIARAGGGWRGVARDWMPMRSRTKRAEIAGWTRQQEYCR
;
A
#
# COMPACT_ATOMS: atom_id res chain seq x y z
N MET A 1 -28.47 -25.24 58.80
CA MET A 1 -29.06 -24.06 59.47
C MET A 1 -28.87 -22.84 58.57
N ARG A 2 -29.92 -22.03 58.35
CA ARG A 2 -29.83 -20.73 57.65
C ARG A 2 -29.81 -19.64 58.72
N HIS A 3 -28.87 -18.71 58.71
CA HIS A 3 -29.13 -17.33 59.15
C HIS A 3 -28.23 -16.35 58.38
N ARG A 4 -28.85 -15.31 57.83
CA ARG A 4 -28.18 -14.16 57.20
C ARG A 4 -28.05 -13.08 58.27
N VAL A 5 -26.87 -12.47 58.41
CA VAL A 5 -26.75 -11.19 59.14
C VAL A 5 -26.90 -10.06 58.12
N LYS A 6 -27.95 -9.27 58.27
CA LYS A 6 -28.08 -7.95 57.64
C LYS A 6 -27.56 -6.93 58.65
N LEU A 7 -26.73 -5.99 58.22
CA LEU A 7 -26.51 -4.75 58.97
C LEU A 7 -27.10 -3.60 58.15
N ALA A 8 -27.94 -2.81 58.79
CA ALA A 8 -28.52 -1.59 58.24
C ALA A 8 -28.18 -0.45 59.19
N VAL A 9 -27.78 0.70 58.66
CA VAL A 9 -27.61 1.94 59.43
C VAL A 9 -28.36 3.07 58.75
N MET A 10 -29.03 3.85 59.59
CA MET A 10 -30.11 4.79 59.34
C MET A 10 -29.82 5.95 58.38
N ALA A 11 -30.93 6.52 57.89
CA ALA A 11 -30.98 7.79 57.18
C ALA A 11 -30.91 8.99 58.13
N ALA A 12 -30.58 10.16 57.56
CA ALA A 12 -30.95 11.46 58.10
C ALA A 12 -31.59 12.27 56.96
N ALA A 13 -32.79 12.79 57.18
CA ALA A 13 -33.51 13.63 56.24
C ALA A 13 -33.54 15.08 56.73
N LEU A 14 -33.40 16.04 55.83
CA LEU A 14 -33.61 17.46 56.08
C LEU A 14 -34.53 18.03 55.00
N LEU A 15 -35.72 18.47 55.39
CA LEU A 15 -36.55 19.41 54.63
C LEU A 15 -36.04 20.83 54.96
N SER A 16 -35.87 21.76 54.02
CA SER A 16 -36.86 22.74 53.52
C SER A 16 -36.08 23.78 52.66
N VAL A 17 -36.63 24.77 51.95
CA VAL A 17 -38.01 25.29 51.76
C VAL A 17 -38.21 25.53 50.24
N ALA A 18 -39.44 25.71 49.76
CA ALA A 18 -39.71 26.19 48.39
C ALA A 18 -39.56 27.73 48.29
N GLY A 19 -39.13 28.21 47.12
CA GLY A 19 -39.14 29.63 46.76
C GLY A 19 -39.31 29.82 45.25
N CYS A 20 -40.44 30.40 44.86
CA CYS A 20 -40.60 31.13 43.59
C CYS A 20 -40.22 32.62 43.86
N ASP A 21 -39.95 33.50 42.90
CA ASP A 21 -40.30 33.52 41.48
C ASP A 21 -39.43 34.56 40.73
N SER A 22 -39.75 34.83 39.46
CA SER A 22 -39.35 36.01 38.65
C SER A 22 -38.06 35.93 37.82
N ALA A 23 -38.24 35.41 36.60
CA ALA A 23 -37.76 35.95 35.32
C ALA A 23 -36.41 36.69 35.23
N ASP A 24 -35.49 36.10 34.46
CA ASP A 24 -34.55 36.86 33.63
C ASP A 24 -34.59 36.33 32.18
N ILE A 25 -35.11 37.14 31.25
CA ILE A 25 -35.17 36.81 29.82
C ILE A 25 -33.93 37.37 29.15
N GLY A 26 -32.93 36.52 28.87
CA GLY A 26 -31.64 36.99 28.35
C GLY A 26 -30.85 35.98 27.53
N ARG A 27 -31.13 35.92 26.22
CA ARG A 27 -30.31 35.25 25.18
C ARG A 27 -29.91 33.79 25.46
N ALA A 28 -30.75 32.87 24.99
CA ALA A 28 -30.23 31.60 24.48
C ALA A 28 -29.26 31.90 23.32
N ALA A 29 -27.96 31.81 23.58
CA ALA A 29 -26.96 31.83 22.52
C ALA A 29 -27.14 30.56 21.68
N VAL A 30 -27.45 30.74 20.40
CA VAL A 30 -27.59 29.63 19.47
C VAL A 30 -26.19 29.04 19.25
N GLU A 31 -25.89 27.92 19.90
CA GLU A 31 -24.77 27.07 19.51
C GLU A 31 -25.07 26.51 18.11
N ALA A 32 -24.65 27.26 17.10
CA ALA A 32 -24.66 26.79 15.72
C ALA A 32 -23.82 25.50 15.65
N PRO A 33 -24.31 24.42 15.00
CA PRO A 33 -23.55 23.19 14.90
C PRO A 33 -22.18 23.48 14.28
N THR A 34 -21.11 23.22 15.03
CA THR A 34 -19.74 23.40 14.56
C THR A 34 -19.52 22.50 13.35
N LEU A 35 -19.46 23.10 12.16
CA LEU A 35 -19.23 22.40 10.90
C LEU A 35 -17.96 21.55 11.03
N ALA A 36 -18.12 20.23 10.87
CA ALA A 36 -17.07 19.25 11.15
C ALA A 36 -15.75 19.61 10.43
N ALA A 37 -14.76 20.04 11.22
CA ALA A 37 -13.50 20.64 10.75
C ALA A 37 -12.54 19.68 10.01
N ASN A 38 -12.95 18.43 9.79
CA ASN A 38 -12.16 17.40 9.10
C ASN A 38 -12.31 17.37 7.58
N LYS A 39 -13.09 18.26 6.96
CA LYS A 39 -13.16 18.39 5.50
C LYS A 39 -12.12 19.41 5.00
N PRO A 40 -11.10 19.01 4.21
CA PRO A 40 -10.13 19.96 3.68
C PRO A 40 -10.81 21.02 2.81
N GLY A 41 -10.42 22.29 2.99
CA GLY A 41 -10.99 23.42 2.27
C GLY A 41 -10.82 23.34 0.75
N LEU A 42 -11.65 24.09 0.01
CA LEU A 42 -11.74 24.03 -1.46
C LEU A 42 -10.38 24.17 -2.15
N ALA A 43 -9.53 25.10 -1.71
CA ALA A 43 -8.18 25.28 -2.25
C ALA A 43 -7.30 24.03 -2.08
N ARG A 44 -7.32 23.37 -0.90
CA ARG A 44 -6.57 22.13 -0.65
C ARG A 44 -7.14 20.96 -1.46
N ARG A 45 -8.44 20.91 -1.71
CA ARG A 45 -9.06 19.92 -2.62
C ARG A 45 -8.70 20.17 -4.08
N ALA A 46 -8.67 21.43 -4.52
CA ALA A 46 -8.24 21.80 -5.86
C ALA A 46 -6.76 21.49 -6.10
N VAL A 47 -5.87 21.83 -5.16
CA VAL A 47 -4.45 21.48 -5.23
C VAL A 47 -4.25 19.97 -5.24
N ALA A 48 -4.97 19.20 -4.43
CA ALA A 48 -4.91 17.73 -4.44
C ALA A 48 -5.50 17.09 -5.72
N ALA A 49 -6.33 17.82 -6.47
CA ALA A 49 -6.87 17.39 -7.76
C ALA A 49 -5.96 17.76 -8.95
N LEU A 50 -4.88 18.52 -8.74
CA LEU A 50 -3.90 18.77 -9.79
C LEU A 50 -3.13 17.47 -10.13
N PRO A 51 -2.94 17.12 -11.41
CA PRO A 51 -2.17 15.93 -11.77
C PRO A 51 -0.73 16.05 -11.27
N GLY A 52 -0.30 15.10 -10.43
CA GLY A 52 1.07 14.99 -9.92
C GLY A 52 1.33 15.60 -8.53
N THR A 53 0.34 16.22 -7.88
CA THR A 53 0.46 16.76 -6.51
C THR A 53 0.04 15.79 -5.41
N ALA A 54 -0.72 14.74 -5.76
CA ALA A 54 -1.09 13.69 -4.82
C ALA A 54 0.18 13.05 -4.20
N PRO A 55 0.25 12.88 -2.87
CA PRO A 55 1.38 12.21 -2.22
C PRO A 55 1.61 10.83 -2.82
N LEU A 56 2.87 10.54 -3.20
CA LEU A 56 3.21 9.22 -3.70
C LEU A 56 3.20 8.20 -2.53
N PRO A 57 2.67 6.99 -2.73
CA PRO A 57 2.76 5.93 -1.73
C PRO A 57 4.24 5.56 -1.47
N PRO A 58 4.62 5.20 -0.23
CA PRO A 58 5.99 4.83 0.11
C PRO A 58 6.53 3.67 -0.74
N MET A 59 7.77 3.80 -1.20
CA MET A 59 8.50 2.80 -1.98
C MET A 59 9.85 2.48 -1.32
N ARG A 60 10.35 1.25 -1.48
CA ARG A 60 11.61 0.81 -0.86
C ARG A 60 12.86 1.54 -1.39
N TRP A 61 12.73 2.23 -2.53
CA TRP A 61 13.78 3.04 -3.14
C TRP A 61 13.74 4.52 -2.75
N ASP A 62 12.80 4.95 -1.92
CA ASP A 62 12.65 6.38 -1.58
C ASP A 62 13.89 6.95 -0.89
N GLY A 63 14.09 8.26 -1.07
CA GLY A 63 15.33 8.95 -0.71
C GLY A 63 16.45 8.82 -1.76
N ARG A 64 16.29 8.01 -2.80
CA ARG A 64 17.23 7.96 -3.94
C ARG A 64 16.95 9.05 -4.95
N GLN A 65 18.00 9.49 -5.65
CA GLN A 65 17.88 10.40 -6.78
C GLN A 65 16.87 9.86 -7.82
N ASN A 66 15.92 10.70 -8.22
CA ASN A 66 14.85 10.40 -9.18
C ASN A 66 13.87 9.27 -8.77
N SER A 67 13.87 8.81 -7.51
CA SER A 67 13.00 7.72 -7.04
C SER A 67 11.50 8.00 -7.27
N ALA A 68 11.07 9.25 -7.06
CA ALA A 68 9.70 9.69 -7.32
C ALA A 68 9.26 9.53 -8.79
N GLU A 69 10.21 9.59 -9.74
CA GLU A 69 9.93 9.32 -11.15
C GLU A 69 9.72 7.83 -11.42
N TRP A 70 10.50 6.97 -10.75
CA TRP A 70 10.36 5.52 -10.85
C TRP A 70 9.03 5.08 -10.24
N THR A 71 8.62 5.68 -9.12
CA THR A 71 7.30 5.50 -8.51
C THR A 71 6.19 5.91 -9.47
N ARG A 72 6.22 7.12 -10.02
CA ARG A 72 5.21 7.60 -11.00
C ARG A 72 5.12 6.71 -12.24
N ALA A 73 6.25 6.31 -12.82
CA ALA A 73 6.28 5.42 -13.98
C ALA A 73 5.74 4.02 -13.66
N THR A 74 6.05 3.48 -12.48
CA THR A 74 5.55 2.15 -12.05
C THR A 74 4.04 2.18 -11.82
N LEU A 75 3.52 3.24 -11.17
CA LEU A 75 2.08 3.42 -10.96
C LEU A 75 1.32 3.58 -12.29
N ALA A 76 1.83 4.41 -13.21
CA ALA A 76 1.23 4.57 -14.53
C ALA A 76 1.25 3.27 -15.36
N ALA A 77 2.33 2.48 -15.29
CA ALA A 77 2.38 1.16 -15.92
C ALA A 77 1.40 0.16 -15.28
N LEU A 78 1.14 0.26 -13.97
CA LEU A 78 0.12 -0.56 -13.30
C LEU A 78 -1.30 -0.19 -13.76
N ASP A 79 -1.58 1.09 -13.96
CA ASP A 79 -2.87 1.54 -14.50
C ASP A 79 -3.07 1.05 -15.96
N ALA A 80 -2.03 1.15 -16.80
CA ALA A 80 -2.11 0.81 -18.23
C ALA A 80 -2.03 -0.70 -18.52
N GLU A 81 -1.20 -1.45 -17.79
CA GLU A 81 -0.86 -2.85 -18.12
C GLU A 81 -1.03 -3.82 -16.94
N GLY A 82 -1.19 -3.29 -15.72
CA GLY A 82 -1.23 -4.04 -14.47
C GLY A 82 -2.63 -4.36 -13.94
N ALA A 83 -3.70 -4.09 -14.68
CA ALA A 83 -5.09 -4.27 -14.20
C ALA A 83 -5.35 -5.62 -13.51
N VAL A 84 -4.81 -6.71 -14.05
CA VAL A 84 -4.95 -8.07 -13.50
C VAL A 84 -4.24 -8.29 -12.15
N LEU A 85 -3.21 -7.50 -11.86
CA LEU A 85 -2.53 -7.51 -10.57
C LEU A 85 -3.47 -6.97 -9.48
N MET A 86 -4.16 -5.86 -9.79
CA MET A 86 -5.03 -5.15 -8.85
C MET A 86 -6.42 -5.82 -8.71
N SER A 87 -6.92 -6.47 -9.76
CA SER A 87 -8.26 -7.09 -9.75
C SER A 87 -8.30 -8.48 -9.12
N ARG A 88 -7.17 -9.17 -8.96
CA ARG A 88 -7.08 -10.51 -8.36
C ARG A 88 -6.61 -10.47 -6.91
N VAL A 89 -6.92 -11.53 -6.17
CA VAL A 89 -6.36 -11.83 -4.84
C VAL A 89 -5.44 -13.05 -4.99
N PRO A 90 -4.10 -12.86 -5.02
CA PRO A 90 -3.16 -13.98 -5.11
C PRO A 90 -3.25 -14.89 -3.88
N SER A 91 -3.12 -16.22 -4.07
CA SER A 91 -3.31 -17.22 -3.00
C SER A 91 -2.33 -17.09 -1.82
N ASP A 92 -1.18 -16.45 -2.05
CA ASP A 92 -0.12 -16.21 -1.06
C ASP A 92 -0.01 -14.72 -0.65
N VAL A 93 -0.98 -13.86 -1.01
CA VAL A 93 -0.92 -12.42 -0.73
C VAL A 93 -0.84 -12.10 0.76
N MET A 94 -1.40 -12.96 1.63
CA MET A 94 -1.34 -12.81 3.09
C MET A 94 0.10 -12.89 3.65
N GLU A 95 1.07 -13.48 2.93
CA GLU A 95 2.50 -13.41 3.29
C GLU A 95 2.98 -11.96 3.19
N PHE A 96 2.56 -11.22 2.15
CA PHE A 96 3.06 -9.90 1.79
C PHE A 96 2.20 -8.71 2.27
N CYS A 97 0.88 -8.88 2.37
CA CYS A 97 -0.08 -7.79 2.54
C CYS A 97 -1.41 -8.29 3.16
N PRO A 98 -1.52 -8.37 4.50
CA PRO A 98 -2.66 -9.00 5.18
C PRO A 98 -4.03 -8.36 4.92
N ALA A 99 -4.08 -7.07 4.61
CA ALA A 99 -5.34 -6.39 4.32
C ALA A 99 -5.76 -6.40 2.84
N TYR A 100 -4.90 -6.92 1.93
CA TYR A 100 -4.97 -6.68 0.48
C TYR A 100 -6.36 -6.88 -0.15
N GLU A 101 -7.09 -7.93 0.25
CA GLU A 101 -8.43 -8.21 -0.25
C GLU A 101 -9.44 -7.09 0.05
N ARG A 102 -9.33 -6.42 1.20
CA ARG A 102 -10.19 -5.30 1.61
C ARG A 102 -9.68 -3.93 1.14
N GLN A 103 -8.48 -3.88 0.56
CA GLN A 103 -7.86 -2.62 0.13
C GLN A 103 -8.46 -2.09 -1.16
N SER A 104 -8.49 -0.75 -1.29
CA SER A 104 -8.95 -0.05 -2.50
C SER A 104 -8.08 -0.38 -3.71
N ALA A 105 -8.59 -0.14 -4.93
CA ALA A 105 -7.79 -0.31 -6.15
C ALA A 105 -6.48 0.50 -6.11
N GLU A 106 -6.52 1.72 -5.54
CA GLU A 106 -5.35 2.56 -5.34
C GLU A 106 -4.32 1.94 -4.38
N ASN A 107 -4.77 1.38 -3.24
CA ASN A 107 -3.88 0.74 -2.28
C ASN A 107 -3.34 -0.60 -2.80
N ARG A 108 -4.13 -1.35 -3.58
CA ARG A 108 -3.65 -2.52 -4.33
C ARG A 108 -2.59 -2.15 -5.37
N ARG A 109 -2.77 -1.02 -6.08
CA ARG A 109 -1.75 -0.46 -7.00
C ARG A 109 -0.47 -0.09 -6.24
N ALA A 110 -0.61 0.62 -5.12
CA ALA A 110 0.51 0.98 -4.25
C ALA A 110 1.26 -0.26 -3.73
N PHE A 111 0.54 -1.33 -3.34
CA PHE A 111 1.14 -2.60 -2.97
C PHE A 111 2.03 -3.19 -4.07
N TRP A 112 1.55 -3.27 -5.32
CA TRP A 112 2.33 -3.86 -6.41
C TRP A 112 3.56 -3.04 -6.77
N ALA A 113 3.45 -1.70 -6.81
CA ALA A 113 4.59 -0.82 -6.95
C ALA A 113 5.59 -1.01 -5.79
N GLY A 114 5.08 -1.09 -4.56
CA GLY A 114 5.86 -1.35 -3.36
C GLY A 114 6.62 -2.67 -3.40
N LEU A 115 5.95 -3.76 -3.75
CA LEU A 115 6.54 -5.10 -3.87
C LEU A 115 7.65 -5.11 -4.92
N LEU A 116 7.41 -4.51 -6.09
CA LEU A 116 8.43 -4.39 -7.14
C LEU A 116 9.60 -3.50 -6.71
N SER A 117 9.36 -2.41 -5.97
CA SER A 117 10.43 -1.58 -5.41
C SER A 117 11.29 -2.35 -4.40
N ALA A 118 10.67 -3.16 -3.53
CA ALA A 118 11.40 -3.99 -2.58
C ALA A 118 12.18 -5.12 -3.27
N LEU A 119 11.65 -5.67 -4.36
CA LEU A 119 12.34 -6.65 -5.20
C LEU A 119 13.54 -6.03 -5.94
N ALA A 120 13.41 -4.81 -6.47
CA ALA A 120 14.50 -4.07 -7.13
C ALA A 120 15.72 -3.87 -6.22
N ARG A 121 15.54 -3.76 -4.89
CA ARG A 121 16.66 -3.77 -3.92
C ARG A 121 17.50 -5.04 -4.03
N HIS A 122 16.85 -6.19 -4.20
CA HIS A 122 17.50 -7.50 -4.21
C HIS A 122 18.03 -7.95 -5.57
N GLU A 123 17.58 -7.29 -6.65
CA GLU A 123 18.06 -7.49 -8.02
C GLU A 123 19.24 -6.56 -8.36
N SER A 124 19.13 -5.27 -8.07
CA SER A 124 20.09 -4.25 -8.54
C SER A 124 20.65 -3.34 -7.44
N SER A 125 20.27 -3.54 -6.16
CA SER A 125 20.48 -2.55 -5.09
C SER A 125 19.90 -1.16 -5.45
N HIS A 126 18.80 -1.15 -6.22
CA HIS A 126 18.20 0.00 -6.90
C HIS A 126 19.18 0.82 -7.78
N ASN A 127 20.09 0.16 -8.49
CA ASN A 127 20.92 0.81 -9.51
C ASN A 127 20.21 0.72 -10.88
N PRO A 128 19.69 1.82 -11.44
CA PRO A 128 19.00 1.80 -12.74
C PRO A 128 19.95 1.56 -13.92
N LYS A 129 21.26 1.65 -13.72
CA LYS A 129 22.29 1.32 -14.72
C LYS A 129 22.97 -0.03 -14.47
N ALA A 130 22.41 -0.87 -13.59
CA ALA A 130 22.95 -2.20 -13.30
C ALA A 130 23.03 -3.09 -14.54
N SER A 131 24.14 -3.83 -14.66
CA SER A 131 24.48 -4.70 -15.79
C SER A 131 24.97 -6.05 -15.24
N GLY A 132 24.04 -6.95 -14.93
CA GLY A 132 24.31 -8.23 -14.27
C GLY A 132 24.75 -9.33 -15.23
N ALA A 133 25.55 -10.26 -14.70
CA ALA A 133 26.09 -11.42 -15.41
C ALA A 133 26.69 -11.09 -16.79
N GLY A 134 27.53 -10.04 -16.86
CA GLY A 134 28.19 -9.61 -18.10
C GLY A 134 27.24 -8.93 -19.10
N GLY A 135 26.29 -8.13 -18.64
CA GLY A 135 25.33 -7.43 -19.51
C GLY A 135 24.13 -8.25 -19.98
N ARG A 136 23.94 -9.46 -19.41
CA ARG A 136 22.78 -10.31 -19.72
C ARG A 136 21.49 -9.81 -19.08
N TYR A 137 21.58 -9.05 -18.00
CA TYR A 137 20.45 -8.56 -17.20
C TYR A 137 20.62 -7.07 -16.90
N LEU A 138 19.59 -6.27 -17.16
CA LEU A 138 19.72 -4.80 -17.21
C LEU A 138 18.74 -4.10 -16.27
N GLY A 139 19.20 -2.98 -15.70
CA GLY A 139 18.41 -2.01 -14.94
C GLY A 139 17.90 -2.52 -13.59
N LEU A 140 16.92 -1.78 -13.04
CA LEU A 140 16.40 -1.95 -11.67
C LEU A 140 15.95 -3.39 -11.36
N MET A 141 15.28 -4.02 -12.32
CA MET A 141 14.65 -5.34 -12.19
C MET A 141 15.41 -6.46 -12.90
N GLN A 142 16.66 -6.19 -13.34
CA GLN A 142 17.56 -7.16 -13.95
C GLN A 142 16.90 -7.99 -15.08
N ILE A 143 16.22 -7.31 -16.00
CA ILE A 143 15.50 -7.93 -17.12
C ILE A 143 16.48 -8.17 -18.27
N SER A 144 16.42 -9.33 -18.93
CA SER A 144 17.22 -9.58 -20.13
C SER A 144 16.57 -8.99 -21.39
N PRO A 145 17.33 -8.53 -22.40
CA PRO A 145 16.78 -8.12 -23.70
C PRO A 145 15.92 -9.19 -24.38
N ARG A 146 16.23 -10.48 -24.18
CA ARG A 146 15.42 -11.61 -24.70
C ARG A 146 14.07 -11.70 -23.98
N THR A 147 14.08 -11.59 -22.65
CA THR A 147 12.85 -11.55 -21.83
C THR A 147 11.99 -10.37 -22.26
N ALA A 148 12.55 -9.17 -22.32
CA ALA A 148 11.84 -7.97 -22.75
C ALA A 148 11.14 -8.14 -24.09
N LYS A 149 11.83 -8.65 -25.13
CA LYS A 149 11.20 -8.97 -26.43
C LYS A 149 10.05 -9.98 -26.29
N GLY A 150 10.24 -11.05 -25.51
CA GLY A 150 9.22 -12.08 -25.30
C GLY A 150 7.94 -11.61 -24.61
N TYR A 151 7.99 -10.50 -23.85
CA TYR A 151 6.81 -9.86 -23.25
C TYR A 151 6.34 -8.60 -24.03
N GLY A 152 6.97 -8.26 -25.17
CA GLY A 152 6.59 -7.10 -26.00
C GLY A 152 7.17 -5.76 -25.53
N CYS A 153 8.18 -5.75 -24.66
CA CYS A 153 8.84 -4.55 -24.17
C CYS A 153 9.96 -4.06 -25.10
N ALA A 154 10.26 -2.76 -25.05
CA ALA A 154 11.39 -2.14 -25.75
C ALA A 154 12.75 -2.56 -25.15
N ALA A 155 13.32 -3.65 -25.67
CA ALA A 155 14.55 -4.26 -25.14
C ALA A 155 15.81 -3.36 -25.17
N GLY A 156 15.86 -2.35 -26.04
CA GLY A 156 16.94 -1.35 -26.07
C GLY A 156 16.87 -0.31 -24.95
N ALA A 157 15.73 -0.18 -24.25
CA ALA A 157 15.49 0.85 -23.25
C ALA A 157 15.66 0.34 -21.79
N LEU A 158 16.17 -0.87 -21.56
CA LEU A 158 16.18 -1.48 -20.23
C LEU A 158 17.09 -0.81 -19.19
N LEU A 159 17.96 0.12 -19.60
CA LEU A 159 18.74 1.00 -18.70
C LEU A 159 18.06 2.36 -18.43
N ASP A 160 16.90 2.61 -19.03
CA ASP A 160 15.96 3.63 -18.54
C ASP A 160 15.09 3.00 -17.44
N PRO A 161 15.03 3.59 -16.23
CA PRO A 161 14.27 3.00 -15.12
C PRO A 161 12.77 2.95 -15.39
N ARG A 162 12.20 3.87 -16.17
CA ARG A 162 10.76 3.93 -16.44
C ARG A 162 10.35 2.77 -17.36
N ALA A 163 11.09 2.56 -18.44
CA ALA A 163 10.91 1.44 -19.35
C ALA A 163 11.21 0.08 -18.69
N ASN A 164 12.23 0.02 -17.81
CA ASN A 164 12.55 -1.18 -17.03
C ASN A 164 11.40 -1.57 -16.09
N MET A 165 10.86 -0.62 -15.32
CA MET A 165 9.74 -0.86 -14.41
C MET A 165 8.44 -1.16 -15.14
N ALA A 166 8.15 -0.48 -16.26
CA ALA A 166 6.98 -0.80 -17.09
C ALA A 166 7.02 -2.24 -17.61
N CYS A 167 8.18 -2.70 -18.10
CA CYS A 167 8.34 -4.09 -18.50
C CYS A 167 8.20 -5.07 -17.31
N ALA A 168 8.71 -4.71 -16.13
CA ALA A 168 8.54 -5.51 -14.92
C ALA A 168 7.06 -5.67 -14.52
N VAL A 169 6.27 -4.59 -14.60
CA VAL A 169 4.81 -4.65 -14.38
C VAL A 169 4.15 -5.61 -15.37
N ARG A 170 4.48 -5.52 -16.67
CA ARG A 170 3.94 -6.40 -17.72
C ARG A 170 4.26 -7.88 -17.50
N ILE A 171 5.51 -8.18 -17.12
CA ILE A 171 5.96 -9.53 -16.76
C ILE A 171 5.18 -10.04 -15.54
N ALA A 172 5.15 -9.27 -14.45
CA ALA A 172 4.43 -9.63 -13.22
C ALA A 172 2.94 -9.88 -13.50
N ALA A 173 2.28 -8.97 -14.23
CA ALA A 173 0.88 -9.08 -14.63
C ALA A 173 0.61 -10.40 -15.38
N LYS A 174 1.45 -10.74 -16.36
CA LYS A 174 1.31 -11.99 -17.12
C LYS A 174 1.48 -13.24 -16.25
N GLN A 175 2.40 -13.24 -15.30
CA GLN A 175 2.61 -14.41 -14.41
C GLN A 175 1.53 -14.56 -13.35
N VAL A 176 1.11 -13.47 -12.70
CA VAL A 176 0.02 -13.48 -11.71
C VAL A 176 -1.31 -13.83 -12.39
N ALA A 177 -1.55 -13.37 -13.63
CA ALA A 177 -2.68 -13.79 -14.44
C ALA A 177 -2.68 -15.31 -14.73
N ARG A 178 -1.50 -15.91 -14.92
CA ARG A 178 -1.37 -17.36 -15.15
C ARG A 178 -1.53 -18.19 -13.88
N ASP A 179 -0.90 -17.79 -12.77
CA ASP A 179 -0.73 -18.67 -11.60
C ASP A 179 -1.57 -18.27 -10.37
N ASN A 180 -2.17 -17.08 -10.36
CA ASN A 180 -2.83 -16.47 -9.20
C ASN A 180 -2.01 -16.49 -7.90
N ALA A 181 -0.70 -16.25 -8.00
CA ALA A 181 0.23 -16.19 -6.88
C ALA A 181 1.29 -15.10 -7.10
N ILE A 182 1.93 -14.65 -6.03
CA ILE A 182 3.09 -13.77 -6.04
C ILE A 182 4.37 -14.61 -6.16
N ALA A 183 4.52 -15.65 -5.34
CA ALA A 183 5.71 -16.49 -5.30
C ALA A 183 5.41 -17.99 -5.33
N ARG A 184 4.30 -18.46 -4.76
CA ARG A 184 4.01 -19.89 -4.58
C ARG A 184 2.54 -20.23 -4.82
N ALA A 185 2.31 -21.29 -5.61
CA ALA A 185 1.05 -22.04 -5.63
C ALA A 185 1.36 -23.53 -5.85
N GLY A 186 0.61 -24.42 -5.19
CA GLY A 186 0.75 -25.87 -5.34
C GLY A 186 2.18 -26.38 -5.09
N GLY A 187 2.87 -25.86 -4.06
CA GLY A 187 4.24 -26.24 -3.69
C GLY A 187 5.38 -25.68 -4.57
N GLY A 188 5.09 -25.26 -5.81
CA GLY A 188 6.09 -24.76 -6.76
C GLY A 188 6.27 -23.24 -6.79
N TRP A 189 7.35 -22.76 -7.43
CA TRP A 189 7.55 -21.34 -7.74
C TRP A 189 6.58 -20.88 -8.84
N ARG A 190 5.88 -19.78 -8.58
CA ARG A 190 4.75 -19.27 -9.36
C ARG A 190 4.70 -17.74 -9.29
N GLY A 191 3.96 -17.09 -10.18
CA GLY A 191 3.84 -15.63 -10.20
C GLY A 191 5.16 -14.94 -10.49
N VAL A 192 5.41 -13.83 -9.77
CA VAL A 192 6.65 -13.06 -9.76
C VAL A 192 7.89 -13.94 -9.55
N ALA A 193 7.81 -15.01 -8.74
CA ALA A 193 8.94 -15.91 -8.53
C ALA A 193 9.35 -16.75 -9.75
N ARG A 194 8.61 -16.70 -10.87
CA ARG A 194 9.02 -17.35 -12.12
C ARG A 194 10.16 -16.62 -12.81
N ASP A 195 10.15 -15.29 -12.85
CA ASP A 195 11.18 -14.49 -13.54
C ASP A 195 12.26 -13.99 -12.57
N TRP A 196 11.91 -13.69 -11.32
CA TRP A 196 12.83 -13.09 -10.34
C TRP A 196 13.28 -14.08 -9.24
N MET A 197 14.58 -14.38 -9.22
CA MET A 197 15.17 -15.34 -8.28
C MET A 197 15.16 -14.94 -6.79
N PRO A 198 15.24 -13.65 -6.38
CA PRO A 198 15.10 -13.25 -4.99
C PRO A 198 13.81 -13.73 -4.34
N MET A 199 12.69 -13.78 -5.07
CA MET A 199 11.42 -14.31 -4.57
C MET A 199 11.50 -15.82 -4.23
N ARG A 200 12.47 -16.55 -4.80
CA ARG A 200 12.75 -17.96 -4.47
C ARG A 200 13.58 -18.13 -3.19
N SER A 201 14.39 -17.14 -2.83
CA SER A 201 15.10 -17.13 -1.55
C SER A 201 14.13 -16.90 -0.39
N ARG A 202 14.16 -17.75 0.64
CA ARG A 202 13.34 -17.58 1.86
C ARG A 202 13.65 -16.24 2.54
N THR A 203 14.93 -15.91 2.70
CA THR A 203 15.39 -14.68 3.37
C THR A 203 14.98 -13.44 2.59
N LYS A 204 15.30 -13.36 1.28
CA LYS A 204 14.98 -12.17 0.48
C LYS A 204 13.46 -11.98 0.32
N ARG A 205 12.68 -13.05 0.15
CA ARG A 205 11.21 -12.95 0.13
C ARG A 205 10.65 -12.47 1.47
N ALA A 206 11.20 -12.93 2.60
CA ALA A 206 10.82 -12.44 3.93
C ALA A 206 11.19 -10.97 4.15
N GLU A 207 12.32 -10.48 3.61
CA GLU A 207 12.66 -9.03 3.64
C GLU A 207 11.73 -8.18 2.77
N ILE A 208 11.26 -8.71 1.63
CA ILE A 208 10.30 -8.05 0.74
C ILE A 208 8.92 -7.98 1.40
N ALA A 209 8.40 -9.13 1.84
CA ALA A 209 7.13 -9.25 2.56
C ALA A 209 7.15 -8.43 3.86
N GLY A 210 8.22 -8.54 4.65
CA GLY A 210 8.39 -7.80 5.89
C GLY A 210 8.32 -6.29 5.68
N TRP A 211 8.78 -5.76 4.54
CA TRP A 211 8.65 -4.35 4.21
C TRP A 211 7.25 -3.98 3.69
N THR A 212 6.63 -4.76 2.81
CA THR A 212 5.27 -4.45 2.30
C THR A 212 4.22 -4.48 3.41
N ARG A 213 4.34 -5.40 4.38
CA ARG A 213 3.46 -5.50 5.56
C ARG A 213 3.49 -4.28 6.49
N GLN A 214 4.54 -3.46 6.42
CA GLN A 214 4.67 -2.26 7.26
C GLN A 214 3.94 -1.05 6.69
N GLN A 215 3.47 -1.11 5.44
CA GLN A 215 2.88 0.04 4.75
C GLN A 215 1.38 0.13 5.02
N GLU A 216 0.84 1.35 5.10
CA GLU A 216 -0.59 1.60 5.38
C GLU A 216 -1.51 0.97 4.32
N TYR A 217 -1.06 0.86 3.07
CA TYR A 217 -1.79 0.16 2.00
C TYR A 217 -1.85 -1.38 2.16
N CYS A 218 -1.33 -1.93 3.27
CA CYS A 218 -1.38 -3.35 3.64
C CYS A 218 -1.92 -3.62 5.06
N ARG A 219 -2.44 -2.60 5.74
CA ARG A 219 -3.02 -2.67 7.09
C ARG A 219 -4.56 -2.66 7.05
#